data_AF-A0A925VTK6-F1
#
_entry.id   AF-A0A925VTK6-F1
#
_cell.length_a   1.000
_cell.length_b   1.000
_cell.length_c   1.000
_cell.angle_alpha   90.00
_cell.angle_beta   90.00
_cell.angle_gamma   90.00
#
_symmetry.space_group_name_H-M   'P 1'
#
loop_
_entity.id
_entity.type
_entity.pdbx_description
1 polymer ?
#
loop_
_entity_poly.entity_id
_entity_poly.type
_entity_poly.pdbx_seq_one_letter_code
_entity_poly.pdbx_strand_id
1 'polypeptide(L)'
;MRQELLMEVEKSVSLTGLGVLLLAQQPAPLLQAFDLHTQWTVRLVFPDGRETEVTASIEEISRPADAPDAAAIETRALLLTQEGTGPVSAGTLVYWRG
;
A
#
# COMPACT_ATOMS: atom_id res chain seq x y z
N MET A 1 -15.61 -2.20 16.42
CA MET A 1 -14.70 -2.62 15.33
C MET A 1 -13.41 -1.84 15.49
N ARG A 2 -12.26 -2.51 15.53
CA ARG A 2 -10.96 -1.86 15.72
C ARG A 2 -10.42 -1.49 14.33
N GLN A 3 -9.96 -0.26 14.17
CA GLN A 3 -9.27 0.17 12.97
C GLN A 3 -7.78 0.18 13.25
N GLU A 4 -7.00 -0.43 12.37
CA GLU A 4 -5.55 -0.49 12.50
C GLU A 4 -4.92 0.26 11.33
N LEU A 5 -3.96 1.13 11.64
CA LEU A 5 -3.18 1.84 10.64
C LEU A 5 -2.20 0.85 10.02
N LEU A 6 -2.38 0.53 8.74
CA LEU A 6 -1.47 -0.36 8.02
C LEU A 6 -0.18 0.37 7.63
N MET A 7 -0.32 1.56 7.05
CA MET A 7 0.79 2.37 6.56
C MET A 7 0.38 3.82 6.32
N GLU A 8 1.38 4.69 6.31
CA GLU A 8 1.33 6.02 5.70
C GLU A 8 1.98 5.97 4.33
N VAL A 9 1.31 6.51 3.31
CA VAL A 9 1.79 6.54 1.93
C VAL A 9 2.90 7.58 1.77
N GLU A 10 4.07 7.17 1.30
CA GLU A 10 5.10 8.09 0.83
C GLU A 10 4.91 8.42 -0.65
N LYS A 11 4.65 7.38 -1.44
CA LYS A 11 4.55 7.48 -2.89
C LYS A 11 3.54 6.49 -3.41
N SER A 12 2.86 6.88 -4.48
CA SER A 12 2.05 5.96 -5.29
C SER A 12 2.62 5.83 -6.71
N VAL A 13 2.40 4.68 -7.32
CA VAL A 13 2.79 4.38 -8.70
C VAL A 13 1.59 3.80 -9.43
N SER A 14 1.12 4.50 -10.47
CA SER A 14 0.11 3.96 -11.37
C SER A 14 0.72 2.88 -12.25
N LEU A 15 0.17 1.67 -12.18
CA LEU A 15 0.52 0.52 -12.99
C LEU A 15 -0.57 0.33 -14.04
N THR A 16 -0.28 0.67 -15.30
CA THR A 16 -1.23 0.61 -16.40
C THR A 16 -1.86 -0.78 -16.50
N GLY A 17 -3.19 -0.86 -16.44
CA GLY A 17 -3.94 -2.12 -16.51
C GLY A 17 -3.95 -2.96 -15.23
N LEU A 18 -3.32 -2.49 -14.14
CA LEU A 18 -3.27 -3.20 -12.86
C LEU A 18 -3.86 -2.39 -11.70
N GLY A 19 -3.58 -1.09 -11.63
CA GLY A 19 -4.07 -0.24 -10.55
C GLY A 19 -3.03 0.73 -10.02
N VAL A 20 -3.08 1.01 -8.71
CA VAL A 20 -2.16 1.96 -8.05
C VAL A 20 -1.41 1.26 -6.92
N LEU A 21 -0.09 1.15 -7.05
CA LEU A 21 0.78 0.62 -6.00
C LEU A 21 1.11 1.71 -4.98
N LEU A 22 0.93 1.43 -3.69
CA LEU A 22 1.24 2.30 -2.58
C LEU A 22 2.52 1.85 -1.89
N LEU A 23 3.45 2.77 -1.71
CA LEU A 23 4.71 2.57 -1.02
C LEU A 23 4.68 3.30 0.32
N ALA A 24 5.10 2.60 1.38
CA ALA A 24 5.06 3.12 2.73
C ALA A 24 6.24 4.04 3.04
N GLN A 25 5.98 5.12 3.78
CA GLN A 25 7.00 6.06 4.27
C GLN A 25 7.93 5.43 5.29
N GLN A 26 7.43 4.48 6.07
CA GLN A 26 8.20 3.71 7.03
C GLN A 26 7.90 2.22 6.83
N PRO A 27 8.77 1.32 7.33
CA PRO A 27 8.46 -0.11 7.35
C PRO A 27 7.07 -0.34 7.95
N ALA A 28 6.23 -1.07 7.23
CA ALA A 28 4.85 -1.36 7.61
C ALA A 28 4.75 -2.83 8.05
N PRO A 29 5.20 -3.18 9.27
CA PRO A 29 5.32 -4.58 9.70
C PRO A 29 3.97 -5.29 9.76
N LEU A 30 2.86 -4.57 9.94
CA LEU A 30 1.52 -5.15 9.92
C LEU A 30 1.17 -5.78 8.57
N LEU A 31 1.72 -5.29 7.46
CA LEU A 31 1.52 -5.91 6.15
C LEU A 31 2.05 -7.34 6.09
N GLN A 32 3.03 -7.70 6.94
CA GLN A 32 3.58 -9.06 7.02
C GLN A 32 2.58 -10.08 7.59
N ALA A 33 1.54 -9.63 8.30
CA ALA A 33 0.54 -10.49 8.90
C ALA A 33 -0.59 -10.91 7.93
N PHE A 34 -0.64 -10.32 6.74
CA PHE A 34 -1.68 -10.58 5.74
C PHE A 34 -1.19 -11.58 4.67
N ASP A 35 -2.09 -12.35 4.06
CA ASP A 35 -1.70 -13.26 2.98
C ASP A 35 -1.49 -12.52 1.65
N LEU A 36 -0.42 -12.82 0.91
CA LEU A 36 -0.18 -12.20 -0.40
C LEU A 36 -1.36 -12.45 -1.36
N HIS A 37 -1.62 -11.49 -2.25
CA HIS A 37 -2.64 -11.56 -3.31
C HIS A 37 -4.08 -11.77 -2.83
N THR A 38 -4.33 -11.69 -1.53
CA THR A 38 -5.69 -11.65 -0.98
C THR A 38 -6.21 -10.22 -1.06
N GLN A 39 -7.50 -10.05 -1.37
CA GLN A 39 -8.13 -8.75 -1.50
C GLN A 39 -8.88 -8.38 -0.23
N TRP A 40 -8.70 -7.14 0.24
CA TRP A 40 -9.45 -6.57 1.35
C TRP A 40 -9.91 -5.15 1.02
N THR A 41 -10.98 -4.74 1.70
CA THR A 41 -11.37 -3.33 1.71
C THR A 41 -10.50 -2.57 2.71
N VAL A 42 -9.83 -1.53 2.24
CA VAL A 42 -9.08 -0.59 3.08
C VAL A 42 -9.71 0.79 2.99
N ARG A 43 -9.56 1.55 4.05
CA ARG A 43 -9.99 2.95 4.12
C ARG A 43 -8.77 3.86 3.94
N LEU A 44 -8.81 4.71 2.92
CA LEU A 44 -7.83 5.77 2.71
C LEU A 44 -8.33 7.04 3.38
N VAL A 45 -7.46 7.68 4.14
CA VAL A 45 -7.68 9.02 4.72
C VAL A 45 -6.63 9.95 4.13
N PHE A 46 -7.06 10.82 3.22
CA PHE A 46 -6.19 11.76 2.52
C PHE A 46 -5.75 12.92 3.44
N PRO A 47 -4.66 13.63 3.13
CA PRO A 47 -4.20 14.79 3.93
C PRO A 47 -5.22 15.92 4.05
N ASP A 48 -6.15 16.05 3.09
CA ASP A 48 -7.24 17.01 3.10
C ASP A 48 -8.42 16.58 4.02
N GLY A 49 -8.31 15.42 4.67
CA GLY A 49 -9.33 14.83 5.54
C GLY A 49 -10.41 14.06 4.78
N ARG A 50 -10.38 14.01 3.45
CA ARG A 50 -11.29 13.19 2.65
C ARG A 50 -11.02 11.71 2.92
N GLU A 51 -12.09 10.93 2.91
CA GLU A 51 -12.00 9.48 3.09
C GLU A 51 -12.60 8.74 1.91
N THR A 52 -12.05 7.57 1.59
CA THR A 52 -12.62 6.66 0.61
C THR A 52 -12.30 5.22 0.99
N GLU A 53 -13.20 4.29 0.67
CA GLU A 53 -12.96 2.86 0.81
C GLU A 53 -12.64 2.27 -0.56
N VAL A 54 -11.57 1.48 -0.63
CA VAL A 54 -11.07 0.87 -1.87
C VAL A 54 -10.70 -0.58 -1.63
N THR A 55 -10.77 -1.39 -2.68
CA THR A 55 -10.24 -2.76 -2.65
C THR A 55 -8.73 -2.73 -2.92
N ALA A 56 -7.98 -3.43 -2.09
CA ALA A 56 -6.53 -3.54 -2.22
C ALA A 56 -6.04 -4.97 -1.95
N SER A 57 -4.93 -5.34 -2.57
CA SER A 57 -4.18 -6.56 -2.29
C SER A 57 -2.80 -6.25 -1.72
N ILE A 58 -2.26 -7.18 -0.93
CA ILE A 58 -0.86 -7.12 -0.49
C ILE A 58 -0.03 -7.78 -1.59
N GLU A 59 0.94 -7.02 -2.08
CA GLU A 59 1.90 -7.45 -3.09
C GLU A 59 3.30 -7.44 -2.50
N GLU A 60 4.17 -8.29 -3.05
CA GLU A 60 5.60 -8.28 -2.75
C GLU A 60 6.34 -7.50 -3.83
N ILE A 61 7.23 -6.60 -3.40
CA ILE A 61 8.06 -5.82 -4.30
C ILE A 61 9.54 -5.98 -3.92
N SER A 62 10.35 -6.22 -4.94
CA SER A 62 11.80 -6.27 -4.80
C SER A 62 12.38 -4.87 -5.01
N ARG A 63 13.08 -4.34 -4.01
CA ARG A 63 13.89 -3.13 -4.18
C ARG A 63 15.34 -3.53 -4.44
N PRO A 64 16.01 -2.94 -5.46
CA PRO A 64 17.45 -3.10 -5.62
C PRO A 64 18.15 -2.69 -4.33
N ALA A 65 19.13 -3.50 -3.89
CA ALA A 65 19.96 -3.09 -2.77
C ALA A 65 20.87 -1.93 -3.20
N ASP A 66 21.20 -1.05 -2.26
CA ASP A 66 22.08 0.10 -2.52
C ASP A 66 23.53 -0.32 -2.85
N ALA A 67 23.89 -1.58 -2.59
CA ALA A 67 25.19 -2.16 -2.90
C ALA A 67 25.07 -3.25 -3.99
N PRO A 68 26.01 -3.30 -4.96
CA PRO A 68 25.95 -4.21 -6.10
C PRO A 68 26.00 -5.70 -5.73
N ASP A 69 26.53 -6.04 -4.54
CA ASP A 69 26.65 -7.41 -4.04
C ASP A 69 25.61 -7.76 -2.96
N ALA A 70 24.69 -6.85 -2.64
CA ALA A 70 23.66 -7.09 -1.64
C ALA A 70 22.40 -7.68 -2.27
N ALA A 71 21.78 -8.63 -1.57
CA ALA A 71 20.51 -9.23 -2.00
C ALA A 71 19.40 -8.17 -2.05
N ALA A 72 18.51 -8.29 -3.04
CA ALA A 72 17.32 -7.43 -3.13
C ALA A 72 16.51 -7.49 -1.83
N ILE A 73 15.97 -6.34 -1.43
CA ILE A 73 15.14 -6.25 -0.24
C ILE A 73 13.69 -6.44 -0.69
N GLU A 74 13.11 -7.56 -0.32
CA GLU A 74 11.68 -7.81 -0.50
C GLU A 74 10.89 -7.02 0.54
N THR A 75 9.88 -6.28 0.09
CA THR A 75 8.99 -5.49 0.94
C THR A 75 7.57 -5.69 0.50
N ARG A 76 6.66 -5.68 1.48
CA ARG A 76 5.22 -5.71 1.18
C ARG A 76 4.69 -4.33 0.90
N ALA A 77 3.86 -4.25 -0.12
CA ALA A 77 3.19 -3.04 -0.58
C ALA A 77 1.69 -3.31 -0.75
N LEU A 78 0.91 -2.25 -0.92
CA LEU A 78 -0.53 -2.32 -1.17
C LEU A 78 -0.81 -1.95 -2.63
N LEU A 79 -1.46 -2.84 -3.38
CA LEU A 79 -1.95 -2.56 -4.72
C LEU A 79 -3.46 -2.28 -4.67
N LEU A 80 -3.87 -1.07 -5.04
CA LEU A 80 -5.28 -0.72 -5.19
C LEU A 80 -5.77 -1.24 -6.54
N THR A 81 -6.70 -2.18 -6.53
CA THR A 81 -7.14 -2.92 -7.73
C THR A 81 -8.38 -2.32 -8.40
N GLN A 82 -8.98 -1.30 -7.79
CA GLN A 82 -10.20 -0.69 -8.33
C GLN A 82 -9.89 0.23 -9.52
N GLU A 83 -10.56 -0.02 -10.65
CA GLU A 83 -10.52 0.87 -11.82
C GLU A 83 -10.98 2.29 -11.44
N GLY A 84 -10.25 3.29 -11.92
CA GLY A 84 -10.54 4.70 -11.65
C GLY A 84 -9.99 5.23 -10.32
N THR A 85 -9.25 4.42 -9.55
CA THR A 85 -8.48 4.94 -8.42
C THR A 85 -7.38 5.85 -8.96
N GLY A 86 -7.59 7.17 -8.83
CA GLY A 86 -6.58 8.16 -9.18
C GLY A 86 -5.30 8.00 -8.34
N PRO A 87 -4.22 8.72 -8.68
CA PRO A 87 -3.00 8.70 -7.89
C PRO A 87 -3.30 9.10 -6.44
N VAL A 88 -2.76 8.32 -5.50
CA VAL A 88 -2.89 8.57 -4.05
C VAL A 88 -1.74 9.47 -3.62
N SER A 89 -2.07 10.59 -2.97
CA SER A 89 -1.08 11.56 -2.50
C SER A 89 -0.26 11.02 -1.33
N ALA A 90 0.99 11.49 -1.22
CA ALA A 90 1.80 11.30 -0.02
C ALA A 90 1.08 11.81 1.25
N GLY A 91 1.35 11.19 2.40
CA GLY A 91 0.69 11.47 3.67
C GLY A 91 -0.71 10.87 3.80
N THR A 92 -1.20 10.14 2.79
CA THR A 92 -2.46 9.39 2.92
C THR A 92 -2.27 8.25 3.91
N LEU A 93 -3.19 8.12 4.87
CA LEU A 93 -3.18 7.04 5.85
C LEU A 93 -4.07 5.90 5.36
N VAL A 94 -3.57 4.67 5.43
CA VAL A 94 -4.30 3.47 5.04
C VAL A 94 -4.71 2.68 6.28
N TYR A 95 -6.01 2.52 6.48
CA TYR A 95 -6.56 1.76 7.59
C TYR A 95 -7.22 0.48 7.11
N TRP A 96 -7.03 -0.58 7.87
CA TRP A 96 -7.79 -1.83 7.72
C TRP A 96 -8.86 -1.94 8.81
N ARG A 97 -9.96 -2.63 8.45
CA ARG A 97 -11.05 -3.00 9.36
C ARG A 97 -11.13 -4.53 9.41
N GLY A 98 -10.87 -5.08 10.61
CA GLY A 98 -11.09 -6.48 10.97
C GLY A 98 -12.22 -6.69 11.95
#